data_AF-A0A4S2RW17-F1
#
_entry.id   AF-A0A4S2RW17-F1
#
_cell.length_a   1.000
_cell.length_b   1.000
_cell.length_c   1.000
_cell.angle_alpha   90.00
_cell.angle_beta   90.00
_cell.angle_gamma   90.00
#
_symmetry.space_group_name_H-M   'P 1'
#
loop_
_entity.id
_entity.type
_entity.pdbx_description
1 polymer ?
#
loop_
_entity_poly.entity_id
_entity_poly.type
_entity_poly.pdbx_seq_one_letter_code
_entity_poly.pdbx_strand_id
1 'polypeptide(L)'
;MPPTAETGPPSRTRSSLSHGSSGPVGPEDSSEATACRWLIVPAGFGITRAHALEGGKISHRPCIAELLERDVHAFHLIRDTSLPVRTDSLAGHPAELVRRAEDAGLGVALRATPNVFGLPYFHAYLLEPEDTAPVAISFGAGLHVNRDIAAVRALSEAAQSRLSHIHGGRDDIIDRHDYFDAAVRDAEVRATAELRRRVRDPAGAVPMAELPDHSHDVDSLTDALDLLLDRARAAGVRQVLTVDLTPVPASGLHVVRVIAPRLESFQPALQRVGRRLAAHGTSTAPRETVAP
;
A
#
# COMPACT_ATOMS: atom_id res chain seq x y z
N MET A 1 39.95 -23.69 36.48
CA MET A 1 38.61 -23.51 35.91
C MET A 1 37.86 -22.50 36.76
N PRO A 2 37.63 -21.26 36.28
CA PRO A 2 36.57 -20.41 36.83
C PRO A 2 35.26 -20.65 36.06
N PRO A 3 34.09 -20.47 36.69
CA PRO A 3 32.81 -20.65 36.01
C PRO A 3 32.49 -19.46 35.10
N THR A 4 31.95 -19.77 33.93
CA THR A 4 31.44 -18.85 32.91
C THR A 4 30.20 -18.12 33.39
N ALA A 5 30.19 -16.79 33.24
CA ALA A 5 29.01 -15.95 33.44
C ALA A 5 28.01 -16.15 32.30
N GLU A 6 26.80 -16.62 32.62
CA GLU A 6 25.67 -16.66 31.69
C GLU A 6 25.15 -15.24 31.44
N THR A 7 25.21 -14.79 30.19
CA THR A 7 24.57 -13.57 29.72
C THR A 7 23.07 -13.82 29.54
N GLY A 8 22.24 -13.17 30.36
CA GLY A 8 20.78 -13.16 30.20
C GLY A 8 20.30 -12.50 28.90
N PRO A 9 19.05 -12.73 28.47
CA PRO A 9 18.53 -12.25 27.20
C PRO A 9 18.38 -10.70 27.20
N PRO A 10 18.51 -10.05 26.02
CA PRO A 10 18.42 -8.60 25.92
C PRO A 10 17.03 -8.08 26.32
N SER A 11 17.02 -7.00 27.09
CA SER A 11 15.82 -6.29 27.52
C SER A 11 15.06 -5.72 26.32
N ARG A 12 13.79 -6.09 26.17
CA ARG A 12 12.89 -5.55 25.14
C ARG A 12 12.20 -4.32 25.69
N THR A 13 12.56 -3.13 25.21
CA THR A 13 11.87 -1.88 25.51
C THR A 13 10.57 -1.78 24.70
N ARG A 14 9.47 -1.46 25.38
CA ARG A 14 8.18 -1.09 24.76
C ARG A 14 8.11 0.43 24.65
N SER A 15 7.78 0.96 23.48
CA SER A 15 7.35 2.35 23.33
C SER A 15 5.99 2.38 22.64
N SER A 16 5.00 2.97 23.30
CA SER A 16 3.73 3.35 22.67
C SER A 16 3.89 4.77 22.13
N LEU A 17 3.61 4.98 20.85
CA LEU A 17 3.61 6.33 20.24
C LEU A 17 2.40 7.20 20.67
N SER A 18 1.65 6.77 21.71
CA SER A 18 0.62 7.58 22.35
C SER A 18 1.11 8.03 23.72
N HIS A 19 1.48 9.31 23.81
CA HIS A 19 1.99 10.04 24.99
C HIS A 19 3.49 9.86 25.26
N GLY A 20 4.23 10.97 25.13
CA GLY A 20 5.59 11.09 25.60
C GLY A 20 5.64 11.16 27.12
N SER A 21 5.94 10.04 27.76
CA SER A 21 6.54 10.05 29.09
C SER A 21 7.43 8.82 29.27
N SER A 22 8.70 9.07 29.59
CA SER A 22 9.66 8.07 30.04
C SER A 22 9.91 8.31 31.52
N GLY A 23 9.44 7.42 32.39
CA GLY A 23 9.73 7.41 33.83
C GLY A 23 9.96 5.98 34.31
N PRO A 24 10.84 5.75 35.29
CA PRO A 24 11.12 4.41 35.80
C PRO A 24 9.97 3.93 36.68
N VAL A 25 9.51 2.70 36.46
CA VAL A 25 8.51 2.03 37.32
C VAL A 25 9.27 1.03 38.19
N GLY A 26 9.23 1.27 39.51
CA GLY A 26 9.75 0.35 40.54
C GLY A 26 8.89 -0.91 40.68
N PRO A 27 9.39 -1.94 41.40
CA PRO A 27 8.73 -3.23 41.46
C PRO A 27 7.55 -3.20 42.43
N GLU A 28 6.56 -4.04 42.15
CA GLU A 28 5.41 -4.38 43.01
C GLU A 28 4.21 -3.41 42.93
N ASP A 29 3.36 -3.63 41.92
CA ASP A 29 1.99 -4.02 42.25
C ASP A 29 1.40 -4.91 41.14
N SER A 30 1.06 -6.14 41.52
CA SER A 30 0.62 -7.22 40.65
C SER A 30 -0.90 -7.23 40.53
N SER A 31 -1.44 -6.90 39.36
CA SER A 31 -2.76 -7.42 38.95
C SER A 31 -2.82 -7.59 37.42
N GLU A 32 -2.85 -8.85 37.00
CA GLU A 32 -3.33 -9.39 35.72
C GLU A 32 -3.09 -8.58 34.44
N ALA A 33 -1.84 -8.57 33.96
CA ALA A 33 -1.57 -8.41 32.54
C ALA A 33 -1.77 -9.77 31.85
N THR A 34 -2.95 -9.97 31.24
CA THR A 34 -3.19 -11.11 30.34
C THR A 34 -2.09 -11.17 29.29
N ALA A 35 -1.28 -12.22 29.36
CA ALA A 35 -0.25 -12.52 28.38
C ALA A 35 -0.87 -12.62 26.98
N CYS A 36 -0.67 -11.60 26.14
CA CYS A 36 -0.94 -11.72 24.71
C CYS A 36 0.07 -12.71 24.12
N ARG A 37 -0.36 -13.96 24.05
CA ARG A 37 0.28 -15.07 23.34
C ARG A 37 0.56 -14.63 21.90
N TRP A 38 1.83 -14.62 21.52
CA TRP A 38 2.30 -14.20 20.20
C TRP A 38 1.61 -15.03 19.11
N LEU A 39 0.81 -14.39 18.26
CA LEU A 39 0.44 -14.94 16.97
C LEU A 39 1.65 -14.76 16.05
N ILE A 40 2.44 -15.83 15.92
CA ILE A 40 3.46 -15.93 14.87
C ILE A 40 2.68 -15.99 13.55
N VAL A 41 2.64 -14.86 12.83
CA VAL A 41 2.06 -14.79 11.49
C VAL A 41 3.22 -15.04 10.50
N PRO A 42 3.19 -16.10 9.66
CA PRO A 42 4.32 -16.52 8.81
C PRO A 42 4.87 -15.43 7.88
N ALA A 43 6.13 -15.52 7.42
CA ALA A 43 6.75 -14.48 6.60
C ALA A 43 5.92 -14.15 5.33
N GLY A 44 5.57 -12.87 5.14
CA GLY A 44 4.72 -12.37 4.05
C GLY A 44 3.86 -11.16 4.43
N PHE A 45 3.73 -10.86 5.72
CA PHE A 45 2.83 -9.83 6.23
C PHE A 45 3.52 -8.47 6.43
N GLY A 46 2.99 -7.43 5.78
CA GLY A 46 3.23 -6.02 6.15
C GLY A 46 4.70 -5.68 6.41
N ILE A 47 5.62 -6.27 5.63
CA ILE A 47 7.02 -5.89 5.68
C ILE A 47 7.12 -4.61 4.86
N THR A 48 6.89 -3.48 5.51
CA THR A 48 7.47 -2.25 4.97
C THR A 48 8.95 -2.28 5.29
N ARG A 49 9.79 -2.26 4.27
CA ARG A 49 11.21 -1.95 4.45
C ARG A 49 11.31 -0.45 4.71
N ALA A 50 11.54 -0.06 5.96
CA ALA A 50 12.01 1.29 6.24
C ALA A 50 13.46 1.40 5.75
N HIS A 51 13.75 2.42 4.94
CA HIS A 51 15.11 2.91 4.77
C HIS A 51 15.20 4.14 5.67
N ALA A 52 15.99 4.07 6.74
CA ALA A 52 16.20 5.20 7.62
C ALA A 52 17.03 6.27 6.91
N LEU A 53 16.53 7.51 6.86
CA LEU A 53 17.36 8.69 6.65
C LEU A 53 16.75 9.87 7.41
N GLU A 54 17.11 10.00 8.68
CA GLU A 54 17.50 11.29 9.29
C GLU A 54 18.06 11.06 10.72
N GLY A 55 19.29 11.52 10.98
CA GLY A 55 19.83 11.67 12.35
C GLY A 55 19.89 10.41 13.22
N GLY A 56 19.90 9.20 12.65
CA GLY A 56 19.93 7.94 13.42
C GLY A 56 18.60 7.54 14.07
N LYS A 57 17.48 8.17 13.67
CA LYS A 57 16.13 7.81 14.14
C LYS A 57 15.34 7.07 13.07
N ILE A 58 14.50 6.13 13.50
CA ILE A 58 13.63 5.34 12.63
C ILE A 58 12.49 6.22 12.10
N SER A 59 12.42 6.39 10.78
CA SER A 59 11.27 7.04 10.12
C SER A 59 10.15 6.02 9.88
N HIS A 60 9.01 6.21 10.55
CA HIS A 60 7.83 5.34 10.42
C HIS A 60 6.90 5.73 9.27
N ARG A 61 7.16 6.88 8.63
CA ARG A 61 6.36 7.47 7.56
C ARG A 61 6.12 6.53 6.35
N PRO A 62 7.15 5.94 5.71
CA PRO A 62 6.91 5.04 4.57
C PRO A 62 6.05 3.84 4.98
N CYS A 63 6.20 3.35 6.21
CA CYS A 63 5.43 2.22 6.72
C CYS A 63 3.95 2.54 6.89
N ILE A 64 3.61 3.68 7.51
CA ILE A 64 2.19 4.02 7.68
C ILE A 64 1.53 4.34 6.34
N ALA A 65 2.22 5.05 5.44
CA ALA A 65 1.71 5.33 4.10
C ALA A 65 1.37 4.03 3.33
N GLU A 66 2.25 3.02 3.40
CA GLU A 66 1.99 1.72 2.78
C GLU A 66 0.79 1.00 3.41
N LEU A 67 0.64 1.02 4.73
CA LEU A 67 -0.52 0.39 5.37
C LEU A 67 -1.84 1.06 4.95
N LEU A 68 -1.86 2.39 4.83
CA LEU A 68 -3.02 3.13 4.33
C LEU A 68 -3.28 2.85 2.85
N GLU A 69 -2.23 2.77 2.03
CA GLU A 69 -2.32 2.41 0.60
C GLU A 69 -2.95 1.02 0.42
N ARG A 70 -2.52 0.04 1.23
CA ARG A 70 -3.06 -1.33 1.23
C ARG A 70 -4.51 -1.38 1.71
N ASP A 71 -4.90 -0.55 2.68
CA ASP A 71 -6.29 -0.41 3.10
C ASP A 71 -7.15 0.05 1.93
N VAL A 72 -6.80 1.18 1.28
CA VAL A 72 -7.53 1.69 0.12
C VAL A 72 -7.60 0.67 -1.00
N HIS A 73 -6.48 -0.01 -1.28
CA HIS A 73 -6.42 -1.04 -2.30
C HIS A 73 -7.39 -2.20 -2.02
N ALA A 74 -7.51 -2.63 -0.77
CA ALA A 74 -8.43 -3.70 -0.38
C ALA A 74 -9.88 -3.36 -0.71
N PHE A 75 -10.32 -2.12 -0.46
CA PHE A 75 -11.66 -1.67 -0.83
C PHE A 75 -11.85 -1.60 -2.35
N HIS A 76 -10.86 -1.07 -3.07
CA HIS A 76 -10.88 -1.02 -4.55
C HIS A 76 -11.05 -2.41 -5.19
N LEU A 77 -10.41 -3.44 -4.63
CA LEU A 77 -10.55 -4.83 -5.12
C LEU A 77 -11.98 -5.39 -5.00
N ILE A 78 -12.77 -4.89 -4.05
CA ILE A 78 -14.16 -5.30 -3.87
C ILE A 78 -15.09 -4.46 -4.76
N ARG A 79 -14.85 -3.16 -4.83
CA ARG A 79 -15.59 -2.24 -5.69
C ARG A 79 -14.67 -1.13 -6.17
N ASP A 80 -14.51 -1.06 -7.49
CA ASP A 80 -13.82 0.04 -8.12
C ASP A 80 -14.70 1.30 -8.05
N THR A 81 -14.21 2.30 -7.30
CA THR A 81 -14.80 3.64 -7.18
C THR A 81 -13.86 4.71 -7.71
N SER A 82 -12.83 4.29 -8.45
CA SER A 82 -11.81 5.18 -8.97
C SER A 82 -12.32 6.03 -10.14
N LEU A 83 -11.87 7.28 -10.17
CA LEU A 83 -12.16 8.24 -11.22
C LEU A 83 -10.97 8.29 -12.19
N PRO A 84 -11.21 8.32 -13.51
CA PRO A 84 -10.13 8.50 -14.47
C PRO A 84 -9.49 9.88 -14.29
N VAL A 85 -8.15 9.93 -14.34
CA VAL A 85 -7.39 11.19 -14.27
C VAL A 85 -6.97 11.56 -15.68
N ARG A 86 -7.26 12.80 -16.08
CA ARG A 86 -6.88 13.28 -17.39
C ARG A 86 -5.36 13.43 -17.48
N THR A 87 -4.71 12.69 -18.37
CA THR A 87 -3.25 12.73 -18.53
C THR A 87 -2.76 14.08 -19.06
N ASP A 88 -3.58 14.80 -19.84
CA ASP A 88 -3.31 16.16 -20.32
C ASP A 88 -3.28 17.23 -19.22
N SER A 89 -3.81 16.92 -18.03
CA SER A 89 -3.81 17.80 -16.87
C SER A 89 -2.61 17.60 -15.95
N LEU A 90 -1.75 16.61 -16.24
CA LEU A 90 -0.55 16.33 -15.45
C LEU A 90 0.54 17.35 -15.77
N ALA A 91 1.36 17.66 -14.77
CA ALA A 91 2.55 18.49 -14.91
C ALA A 91 3.76 17.83 -14.21
N GLY A 92 4.96 18.32 -14.49
CA GLY A 92 6.18 17.87 -13.81
C GLY A 92 6.48 16.38 -14.00
N HIS A 93 6.89 15.72 -12.91
CA HIS A 93 7.36 14.33 -12.93
C HIS A 93 6.30 13.31 -13.37
N PRO A 94 5.02 13.36 -12.90
CA PRO A 94 3.98 12.48 -13.44
C PRO A 94 3.84 12.57 -14.96
N ALA A 95 3.77 13.78 -15.52
CA ALA A 95 3.62 13.97 -16.96
C ALA A 95 4.81 13.41 -17.75
N GLU A 96 6.03 13.59 -17.23
CA GLU A 96 7.24 13.01 -17.83
C GLU A 96 7.23 11.47 -17.85
N LEU A 97 6.75 10.83 -16.77
CA LEU A 97 6.63 9.38 -16.73
C LEU A 97 5.57 8.86 -17.71
N VAL A 98 4.44 9.56 -17.85
CA VAL A 98 3.41 9.23 -18.85
C VAL A 98 4.00 9.31 -20.25
N ARG A 99 4.63 10.44 -20.59
CA ARG A 99 5.27 10.65 -21.89
C ARG A 99 6.30 9.57 -22.21
N ARG A 100 7.16 9.21 -21.26
CA ARG A 100 8.16 8.14 -21.44
C ARG A 100 7.54 6.77 -21.69
N ALA A 101 6.40 6.47 -21.07
CA ALA A 101 5.69 5.22 -21.32
C ALA A 101 5.03 5.23 -22.71
N GLU A 102 4.42 6.34 -23.12
CA GLU A 102 3.81 6.52 -24.44
C GLU A 102 4.85 6.49 -25.56
N ASP A 103 6.01 7.14 -25.38
CA ASP A 103 7.16 7.08 -26.29
C ASP A 103 7.70 5.64 -26.46
N ALA A 104 7.50 4.79 -25.46
CA ALA A 104 7.82 3.37 -25.50
C ALA A 104 6.69 2.50 -26.11
N GLY A 105 5.62 3.10 -26.64
CA GLY A 105 4.49 2.42 -27.26
C GLY A 105 3.45 1.88 -26.29
N LEU A 106 3.51 2.25 -25.00
CA LEU A 106 2.56 1.79 -23.99
C LEU A 106 1.41 2.79 -23.84
N GLY A 107 0.18 2.28 -23.73
CA GLY A 107 -0.94 3.09 -23.26
C GLY A 107 -0.86 3.30 -21.75
N VAL A 108 -1.22 4.49 -21.28
CA VAL A 108 -1.27 4.81 -19.85
C VAL A 108 -2.70 5.11 -19.43
N ALA A 109 -3.15 4.50 -18.33
CA ALA A 109 -4.35 4.93 -17.63
C ALA A 109 -4.01 5.23 -16.18
N LEU A 110 -4.32 6.45 -15.73
CA LEU A 110 -4.17 6.87 -14.34
C LEU A 110 -5.56 7.08 -13.75
N ARG A 111 -5.81 6.52 -12.56
CA ARG A 111 -7.10 6.60 -11.87
C ARG A 111 -6.87 7.00 -10.42
N ALA A 112 -7.71 7.87 -9.88
CA ALA A 112 -7.65 8.34 -8.51
C ALA A 112 -8.83 7.75 -7.71
N THR A 113 -8.59 7.29 -6.48
CA THR A 113 -9.65 6.68 -5.66
C THR A 113 -9.95 7.55 -4.44
N PRO A 114 -11.13 8.19 -4.36
CA PRO A 114 -11.61 8.80 -3.13
C PRO A 114 -11.61 7.78 -2.01
N ASN A 115 -11.07 8.15 -0.85
CA ASN A 115 -10.88 7.21 0.25
C ASN A 115 -11.12 7.88 1.61
N VAL A 116 -11.31 7.05 2.63
CA VAL A 116 -11.67 7.49 3.98
C VAL A 116 -10.59 8.33 4.68
N PHE A 117 -9.36 8.30 4.18
CA PHE A 117 -8.26 9.11 4.72
C PHE A 117 -8.23 10.51 4.10
N GLY A 118 -8.95 10.73 3.00
CA GLY A 118 -8.89 11.96 2.22
C GLY A 118 -7.48 12.25 1.70
N LEU A 119 -6.71 11.20 1.40
CA LEU A 119 -5.33 11.31 0.90
C LEU A 119 -5.28 11.04 -0.60
N PRO A 120 -4.37 11.68 -1.35
CA PRO A 120 -4.11 11.32 -2.73
C PRO A 120 -3.70 9.84 -2.85
N TYR A 121 -4.49 9.08 -3.61
CA TYR A 121 -4.25 7.69 -3.93
C TYR A 121 -4.52 7.43 -5.40
N PHE A 122 -3.57 6.80 -6.08
CA PHE A 122 -3.65 6.52 -7.51
C PHE A 122 -3.42 5.05 -7.80
N HIS A 123 -4.13 4.57 -8.82
CA HIS A 123 -3.79 3.39 -9.60
C HIS A 123 -3.29 3.82 -10.96
N ALA A 124 -2.12 3.33 -11.36
CA ALA A 124 -1.60 3.49 -12.70
C ALA A 124 -1.58 2.14 -13.41
N TYR A 125 -1.94 2.15 -14.68
CA TYR A 125 -1.91 0.98 -15.56
C TYR A 125 -1.07 1.31 -16.79
N LEU A 126 -0.11 0.44 -17.10
CA LEU A 126 0.59 0.44 -18.38
C LEU A 126 0.04 -0.70 -19.22
N LEU A 127 -0.34 -0.39 -20.44
CA LEU A 127 -1.16 -1.23 -21.29
C LEU A 127 -0.44 -1.44 -22.61
N GLU A 128 -0.08 -2.67 -22.92
CA GLU A 128 0.47 -3.04 -24.23
C GLU A 128 -0.57 -2.79 -25.33
N PRO A 129 -0.19 -2.51 -26.58
CA PRO A 129 -1.14 -2.39 -27.68
C PRO A 129 -2.00 -3.65 -27.84
N GLU A 130 -1.37 -4.82 -27.78
CA GLU A 130 -2.04 -6.12 -27.90
C GLU A 130 -2.41 -6.74 -26.54
N ASP A 131 -3.60 -7.35 -26.47
CA ASP A 131 -4.05 -8.11 -25.31
C ASP A 131 -3.36 -9.47 -25.13
N THR A 132 -2.69 -9.94 -26.18
CA THR A 132 -1.97 -11.23 -26.19
C THR A 132 -0.50 -11.09 -25.78
N ALA A 133 -0.03 -9.87 -25.49
CA ALA A 133 1.33 -9.67 -25.04
C ALA A 133 1.57 -10.42 -23.71
N PRO A 134 2.77 -10.99 -23.47
CA PRO A 134 3.08 -11.75 -22.25
C PRO A 134 2.78 -10.98 -20.95
N VAL A 135 2.89 -9.64 -21.01
CA VAL A 135 2.49 -8.73 -19.93
C VAL A 135 1.56 -7.66 -20.52
N ALA A 136 0.34 -8.06 -20.90
CA ALA A 136 -0.62 -7.17 -21.56
C ALA A 136 -1.01 -5.94 -20.72
N ILE A 137 -1.11 -6.11 -19.39
CA ILE A 137 -1.42 -5.04 -18.44
C ILE A 137 -0.50 -5.19 -17.23
N SER A 138 0.16 -4.10 -16.86
CA SER A 138 0.85 -3.97 -15.58
C SER A 138 0.23 -2.83 -14.79
N PHE A 139 0.24 -2.94 -13.46
CA PHE A 139 -0.37 -1.94 -12.60
C PHE A 139 0.54 -1.61 -11.41
N GLY A 140 0.33 -0.43 -10.85
CA GLY A 140 0.95 0.04 -9.63
C GLY A 140 -0.03 0.92 -8.85
N ALA A 141 0.21 1.04 -7.55
CA ALA A 141 -0.55 1.91 -6.67
C ALA A 141 0.38 2.93 -5.99
N GLY A 142 -0.17 4.03 -5.54
CA GLY A 142 0.60 5.03 -4.83
C GLY A 142 -0.27 5.89 -3.94
N LEU A 143 0.06 5.91 -2.64
CA LEU A 143 -0.49 6.84 -1.67
C LEU A 143 0.60 7.79 -1.16
N HIS A 144 0.29 9.08 -1.11
CA HIS A 144 1.17 10.07 -0.50
C HIS A 144 0.37 11.32 -0.10
N VAL A 145 0.92 12.16 0.79
CA VAL A 145 0.30 13.46 1.16
C VAL A 145 0.33 14.47 0.00
N ASN A 146 1.30 14.32 -0.90
CA ASN A 146 1.45 15.12 -2.12
C ASN A 146 0.96 14.28 -3.30
N ARG A 147 0.01 14.82 -4.07
CA ARG A 147 -0.62 14.08 -5.19
C ARG A 147 0.33 13.72 -6.32
N ASP A 148 1.30 14.58 -6.64
CA ASP A 148 2.28 14.32 -7.70
C ASP A 148 3.21 13.18 -7.28
N ILE A 149 3.64 13.16 -6.02
CA ILE A 149 4.43 12.04 -5.48
C ILE A 149 3.61 10.74 -5.48
N ALA A 150 2.32 10.80 -5.12
CA ALA A 150 1.45 9.63 -5.17
C ALA A 150 1.29 9.07 -6.61
N ALA A 151 1.10 9.95 -7.60
CA ALA A 151 1.04 9.56 -9.01
C ALA A 151 2.37 9.01 -9.54
N VAL A 152 3.50 9.63 -9.19
CA VAL A 152 4.85 9.12 -9.53
C VAL A 152 5.06 7.72 -8.96
N ARG A 153 4.66 7.48 -7.71
CA ARG A 153 4.73 6.16 -7.08
C ARG A 153 3.93 5.13 -7.86
N ALA A 154 2.67 5.43 -8.16
CA ALA A 154 1.80 4.52 -8.91
C ALA A 154 2.37 4.18 -10.29
N LEU A 155 2.81 5.19 -11.06
CA LEU A 155 3.39 5.01 -12.39
C LEU A 155 4.71 4.21 -12.34
N SER A 156 5.57 4.52 -11.36
CA SER A 156 6.85 3.82 -11.18
C SER A 156 6.64 2.37 -10.75
N GLU A 157 5.67 2.10 -9.88
CA GLU A 157 5.33 0.74 -9.46
C GLU A 157 4.71 -0.07 -10.61
N ALA A 158 3.92 0.55 -11.49
CA ALA A 158 3.42 -0.11 -12.68
C ALA A 158 4.57 -0.53 -13.61
N ALA A 159 5.54 0.36 -13.83
CA ALA A 159 6.74 0.05 -14.60
C ALA A 159 7.59 -1.05 -13.93
N GLN A 160 7.79 -0.98 -12.61
CA GLN A 160 8.52 -1.99 -11.85
C GLN A 160 7.82 -3.36 -11.91
N SER A 161 6.49 -3.38 -11.80
CA SER A 161 5.66 -4.58 -11.92
C SER A 161 5.85 -5.23 -13.28
N ARG A 162 5.84 -4.44 -14.36
CA ARG A 162 6.13 -4.93 -15.72
C ARG A 162 7.52 -5.55 -15.84
N LEU A 163 8.55 -4.85 -15.37
CA LEU A 163 9.95 -5.34 -15.42
C LEU A 163 10.12 -6.64 -14.63
N SER A 164 9.44 -6.77 -13.49
CA SER A 164 9.49 -7.98 -12.66
C SER A 164 8.91 -9.19 -13.40
N HIS A 165 7.84 -9.02 -14.17
CA HIS A 165 7.26 -10.08 -15.00
C HIS A 165 8.18 -10.46 -16.18
N ILE A 166 8.76 -9.47 -16.86
CA ILE A 166 9.67 -9.71 -18.00
C ILE A 166 10.96 -10.43 -17.58
N HIS A 167 11.51 -10.05 -16.42
CA HIS A 167 12.75 -10.63 -15.92
C HIS A 167 12.57 -12.07 -15.37
N GLY A 168 11.34 -12.60 -15.30
CA GLY A 168 11.06 -13.94 -14.78
C GLY A 168 11.46 -14.14 -13.32
N GLY A 169 11.74 -13.06 -12.58
CA GLY A 169 12.40 -13.07 -11.28
C GLY A 169 11.49 -13.43 -10.10
N ARG A 170 10.30 -14.00 -10.36
CA ARG A 170 9.47 -14.60 -9.33
C ARG A 170 9.14 -16.03 -9.72
N ASP A 171 9.43 -16.95 -8.82
CA ASP A 171 9.09 -18.37 -8.92
C ASP A 171 7.55 -18.58 -9.07
N ASP A 172 6.71 -17.57 -8.80
CA ASP A 172 5.26 -17.58 -9.00
C ASP A 172 4.80 -17.49 -10.48
N ILE A 173 5.73 -17.24 -11.41
CA ILE A 173 5.50 -17.28 -12.86
C ILE A 173 5.75 -18.69 -13.42
N ILE A 174 6.64 -19.46 -12.78
CA ILE A 174 7.02 -20.81 -13.23
C ILE A 174 5.86 -21.80 -12.99
N ASP A 175 5.09 -21.65 -11.91
CA ASP A 175 3.89 -22.47 -11.66
C ASP A 175 2.72 -22.15 -12.63
N ARG A 176 2.81 -21.07 -13.43
CA ARG A 176 1.72 -20.62 -14.31
C ARG A 176 1.85 -21.08 -15.75
N HIS A 177 3.04 -21.50 -16.18
CA HIS A 177 3.28 -21.83 -17.58
C HIS A 177 2.96 -23.29 -17.93
N ASP A 178 2.99 -24.20 -16.96
CA ASP A 178 3.04 -25.65 -17.25
C ASP A 178 1.74 -26.42 -16.99
N TYR A 179 0.61 -25.79 -16.63
CA TYR A 179 -0.59 -26.55 -16.22
C TYR A 179 -1.98 -26.04 -16.63
N PHE A 180 -2.12 -25.04 -17.51
CA PHE A 180 -3.44 -24.44 -17.74
C PHE A 180 -4.08 -24.77 -19.10
N ASP A 181 -5.22 -25.46 -19.00
CA ASP A 181 -6.18 -25.85 -20.03
C ASP A 181 -6.65 -24.66 -20.90
N ALA A 182 -7.06 -24.90 -22.14
CA ALA A 182 -7.44 -23.85 -23.11
C ALA A 182 -8.54 -22.92 -22.59
N ALA A 183 -9.45 -23.46 -21.77
CA ALA A 183 -10.53 -22.70 -21.12
C ALA A 183 -10.03 -21.62 -20.13
N VAL A 184 -8.88 -21.84 -19.48
CA VAL A 184 -8.27 -20.88 -18.55
C VAL A 184 -7.64 -19.72 -19.32
N ARG A 185 -7.02 -20.01 -20.47
CA ARG A 185 -6.46 -18.98 -21.35
C ARG A 185 -7.56 -18.05 -21.89
N ASP A 186 -8.68 -18.61 -22.33
CA ASP A 186 -9.82 -17.82 -22.80
C ASP A 186 -10.42 -16.93 -21.71
N ALA A 187 -10.48 -17.43 -20.46
CA ALA A 187 -10.94 -16.64 -19.32
C ALA A 187 -9.98 -15.49 -19.00
N GLU A 188 -8.67 -15.71 -19.07
CA GLU A 188 -7.64 -14.70 -18.84
C GLU A 188 -7.66 -13.60 -19.91
N VAL A 189 -7.80 -13.96 -21.19
CA VAL A 189 -7.94 -12.98 -22.28
C VAL A 189 -9.20 -12.13 -22.10
N ARG A 190 -10.34 -12.74 -21.77
CA ARG A 190 -11.58 -12.01 -21.46
C ARG A 190 -11.42 -11.07 -20.27
N ALA A 191 -10.79 -11.53 -19.19
CA ALA A 191 -10.55 -10.70 -18.00
C ALA A 191 -9.60 -9.52 -18.31
N THR A 192 -8.59 -9.74 -19.14
CA THR A 192 -7.64 -8.71 -19.59
C THR A 192 -8.35 -7.65 -20.44
N ALA A 193 -9.13 -8.07 -21.44
CA ALA A 193 -9.90 -7.16 -22.28
C ALA A 193 -10.94 -6.36 -21.47
N GLU A 194 -11.61 -7.01 -20.51
CA GLU A 194 -12.54 -6.35 -19.58
C GLU A 194 -11.85 -5.31 -18.70
N LEU A 195 -10.70 -5.66 -18.11
CA LEU A 195 -9.91 -4.72 -17.32
C LEU A 195 -9.45 -3.55 -18.18
N ARG A 196 -8.90 -3.80 -19.37
CA ARG A 196 -8.49 -2.77 -20.33
C ARG A 196 -9.61 -1.80 -20.62
N ARG A 197 -10.81 -2.30 -20.93
CA ARG A 197 -11.98 -1.47 -21.24
C ARG A 197 -12.33 -0.57 -20.04
N ARG A 198 -12.42 -1.16 -18.84
CA ARG A 198 -12.77 -0.43 -17.61
C ARG A 198 -11.77 0.66 -17.25
N VAL A 199 -10.46 0.35 -17.28
CA VAL A 199 -9.45 1.34 -16.86
C VAL A 199 -9.29 2.49 -17.84
N ARG A 200 -9.57 2.25 -19.14
CA ARG A 200 -9.53 3.28 -20.20
C ARG A 200 -10.81 4.09 -20.32
N ASP A 201 -11.90 3.70 -19.65
CA ASP A 201 -13.15 4.44 -19.70
C ASP A 201 -12.92 5.87 -19.17
N PRO A 202 -13.11 6.91 -20.02
CA PRO A 202 -12.91 8.31 -19.62
C PRO A 202 -14.15 8.91 -18.93
N ALA A 203 -15.23 8.15 -18.76
CA ALA A 203 -16.44 8.63 -18.09
C ALA A 203 -16.12 9.17 -16.69
N GLY A 204 -16.51 10.42 -16.44
CA GLY A 204 -16.24 11.11 -15.17
C GLY A 204 -14.77 11.49 -14.96
N ALA A 205 -13.99 11.64 -16.04
CA ALA A 205 -12.58 12.02 -15.92
C ALA A 205 -12.40 13.39 -15.26
N VAL A 206 -11.51 13.46 -14.29
CA VAL A 206 -11.19 14.66 -13.51
C VAL A 206 -9.78 15.15 -13.82
N PRO A 207 -9.53 16.47 -13.83
CA PRO A 207 -8.18 17.00 -13.89
C PRO A 207 -7.43 16.76 -12.56
N MET A 208 -6.11 16.59 -12.64
CA MET A 208 -5.23 16.36 -11.48
C MET A 208 -5.39 17.45 -10.41
N ALA A 209 -5.64 18.69 -10.83
CA ALA A 209 -5.80 19.85 -9.96
C ALA A 209 -7.00 19.77 -8.99
N GLU A 210 -8.04 18.98 -9.33
CA GLU A 210 -9.24 18.79 -8.51
C GLU A 210 -9.07 17.71 -7.44
N LEU A 211 -8.00 16.92 -7.52
CA LEU A 211 -7.71 15.87 -6.55
C LEU A 211 -7.10 16.44 -5.27
N PRO A 212 -7.32 15.78 -4.11
CA PRO A 212 -6.73 16.19 -2.84
C PRO A 212 -5.22 16.43 -2.98
N ASP A 213 -4.71 17.45 -2.31
CA ASP A 213 -3.29 17.71 -2.18
C ASP A 213 -3.01 18.31 -0.81
N HIS A 214 -2.13 17.68 -0.06
CA HIS A 214 -1.71 18.12 1.27
C HIS A 214 -0.25 18.54 1.28
N SER A 215 0.39 18.71 0.11
CA SER A 215 1.80 19.10 0.05
C SER A 215 2.12 20.43 0.75
N HIS A 216 1.14 21.32 0.87
CA HIS A 216 1.28 22.62 1.53
C HIS A 216 1.04 22.55 3.05
N ASP A 217 0.52 21.42 3.55
CA ASP A 217 0.24 21.21 4.98
C ASP A 217 1.44 20.60 5.72
N VAL A 218 2.56 20.40 5.03
CA VAL A 218 3.72 19.63 5.53
C VAL A 218 5.03 20.30 5.13
N ASP A 219 5.79 20.74 6.14
CA ASP A 219 7.10 21.36 5.95
C ASP A 219 8.26 20.40 6.31
N SER A 220 7.95 19.29 6.98
CA SER A 220 8.94 18.29 7.41
C SER A 220 8.45 16.85 7.28
N LEU A 221 9.39 15.91 7.41
CA LEU A 221 9.07 14.48 7.46
C LEU A 221 8.23 14.10 8.68
N THR A 222 8.38 14.83 9.79
CA THR A 222 7.60 14.65 11.02
C THR A 222 6.16 15.09 10.80
N ASP A 223 5.95 16.27 10.21
CA ASP A 223 4.60 16.77 9.90
C ASP A 223 3.87 15.79 8.98
N ALA A 224 4.57 15.21 8.01
CA ALA A 224 3.98 14.24 7.10
C ALA A 224 3.60 12.93 7.81
N LEU A 225 4.41 12.49 8.78
CA LEU A 225 4.05 11.34 9.61
C LEU A 225 2.82 11.66 10.49
N ASP A 226 2.80 12.83 11.12
CA ASP A 226 1.71 13.25 12.00
C ASP A 226 0.39 13.38 11.22
N LEU A 227 0.42 13.98 10.03
CA LEU A 227 -0.74 14.07 9.14
C LEU A 227 -1.28 12.66 8.79
N LEU A 228 -0.40 11.73 8.40
CA LEU A 228 -0.81 10.35 8.08
C LEU A 228 -1.43 9.64 9.29
N LEU A 229 -0.85 9.82 10.48
CA LEU A 229 -1.38 9.25 11.73
C LEU A 229 -2.73 9.88 12.08
N ASP A 230 -2.91 11.18 11.87
CA ASP A 230 -4.18 11.86 12.11
C ASP A 230 -5.28 11.41 11.16
N ARG A 231 -4.97 11.24 9.87
CA ARG A 231 -5.91 10.65 8.91
C ARG A 231 -6.29 9.22 9.29
N ALA A 232 -5.32 8.41 9.73
CA ALA A 232 -5.59 7.06 10.22
C ALA A 232 -6.49 7.07 11.48
N ARG A 233 -6.22 7.96 12.44
CA ARG A 233 -7.01 8.14 13.65
C ARG A 233 -8.45 8.57 13.34
N ALA A 234 -8.64 9.51 12.42
CA ALA A 234 -9.95 9.96 11.96
C ALA A 234 -10.76 8.81 11.32
N ALA A 235 -10.09 7.88 10.62
CA ALA A 235 -10.69 6.67 10.09
C ALA A 235 -10.91 5.55 11.12
N GLY A 236 -10.63 5.81 12.41
CA GLY A 236 -10.89 4.89 13.51
C GLY A 236 -9.76 3.91 13.83
N VAL A 237 -8.55 4.12 13.30
CA VAL A 237 -7.34 3.41 13.71
C VAL A 237 -6.88 3.96 15.06
N ARG A 238 -7.02 3.16 16.12
CA ARG A 238 -6.74 3.60 17.50
C ARG A 238 -5.33 3.31 17.96
N GLN A 239 -4.63 2.41 17.27
CA GLN A 239 -3.31 1.94 17.64
C GLN A 239 -2.47 1.74 16.39
N VAL A 240 -1.22 2.20 16.45
CA VAL A 240 -0.17 1.89 15.50
C VAL A 240 0.99 1.33 16.31
N LEU A 241 1.29 0.06 16.10
CA LEU A 241 2.32 -0.69 16.81
C LEU A 241 3.53 -0.81 15.91
N THR A 242 4.71 -0.71 16.50
CA THR A 242 5.99 -0.78 15.80
C THR A 242 6.83 -1.87 16.43
N VAL A 243 7.43 -2.74 15.60
CA VAL A 243 8.38 -3.77 16.03
C VAL A 243 9.69 -3.48 15.35
N ASP A 244 10.73 -3.21 16.13
CA ASP A 244 12.08 -3.08 15.61
C ASP A 244 12.63 -4.47 15.26
N LEU A 245 13.00 -4.62 13.99
CA LEU A 245 13.57 -5.83 13.39
C LEU A 245 15.00 -5.56 12.90
N THR A 246 15.62 -4.47 13.33
CA THR A 246 16.99 -4.09 12.95
C THR A 246 17.94 -5.24 13.32
N PRO A 247 18.53 -5.93 12.32
CA PRO A 247 19.31 -7.14 12.57
C PRO A 247 20.67 -6.82 13.19
N VAL A 248 21.26 -5.68 12.81
CA VAL A 248 22.54 -5.20 13.31
C VAL A 248 22.41 -3.70 13.62
N PRO A 249 22.28 -3.31 14.90
CA PRO A 249 22.05 -1.91 15.29
C PRO A 249 23.10 -0.93 14.76
N ALA A 250 24.35 -1.37 14.63
CA ALA A 250 25.46 -0.54 14.13
C ALA A 250 25.50 -0.38 12.60
N SER A 251 24.63 -1.06 11.85
CA SER A 251 24.65 -1.04 10.38
C SER A 251 24.12 0.26 9.77
N GLY A 252 23.42 1.09 10.56
CA GLY A 252 22.66 2.23 10.05
C GLY A 252 21.40 1.86 9.24
N LEU A 253 21.16 0.57 9.00
CA LEU A 253 19.96 0.07 8.35
C LEU A 253 18.94 -0.32 9.42
N HIS A 254 17.89 0.49 9.56
CA HIS A 254 16.79 0.19 10.46
C HIS A 254 15.67 -0.53 9.73
N VAL A 255 15.22 -1.65 10.28
CA VAL A 255 14.09 -2.40 9.72
C VAL A 255 12.99 -2.40 10.78
N VAL A 256 11.81 -1.90 10.42
CA VAL A 256 10.66 -1.93 11.32
C VAL A 256 9.47 -2.58 10.66
N ARG A 257 8.70 -3.30 11.48
CA ARG A 257 7.37 -3.76 11.11
C ARG A 257 6.35 -2.88 11.80
N VAL A 258 5.47 -2.27 11.01
CA VAL A 258 4.36 -1.47 11.52
C VAL A 258 3.08 -2.27 11.40
N ILE A 259 2.26 -2.24 12.46
CA ILE A 259 1.00 -2.97 12.55
C ILE A 259 -0.06 -1.97 13.00
N ALA A 260 -1.06 -1.75 12.17
CA ALA A 260 -2.21 -0.89 12.48
C ALA A 260 -3.48 -1.74 12.47
N PRO A 261 -3.95 -2.23 13.63
CA PRO A 261 -5.21 -2.95 13.71
C PRO A 261 -6.36 -2.16 13.09
N ARG A 262 -7.31 -2.87 12.47
CA ARG A 262 -8.48 -2.35 11.72
C ARG A 262 -8.20 -1.81 10.31
N LEU A 263 -6.94 -1.63 9.90
CA LEU A 263 -6.64 -1.48 8.49
C LEU A 263 -6.81 -2.82 7.77
N GLU A 264 -7.43 -2.76 6.61
CA GLU A 264 -7.72 -3.91 5.77
C GLU A 264 -6.49 -4.24 4.91
N SER A 265 -6.27 -5.52 4.67
CA SER A 265 -5.26 -6.00 3.74
C SER A 265 -5.81 -7.26 3.10
N PHE A 266 -6.52 -7.07 1.99
CA PHE A 266 -7.10 -8.18 1.24
C PHE A 266 -6.15 -8.62 0.15
N GLN A 267 -5.82 -9.91 0.17
CA GLN A 267 -5.19 -10.62 -0.93
C GLN A 267 -6.01 -11.89 -1.16
N PRO A 268 -6.30 -12.28 -2.41
CA PRO A 268 -7.13 -13.47 -2.69
C PRO A 268 -6.65 -14.73 -1.96
N ALA A 269 -5.33 -14.92 -1.86
CA ALA A 269 -4.72 -16.05 -1.16
C ALA A 269 -4.85 -16.00 0.38
N LEU A 270 -5.03 -14.81 0.96
CA LEU A 270 -5.05 -14.63 2.42
C LEU A 270 -6.46 -14.58 3.02
N GLN A 271 -7.51 -14.39 2.21
CA GLN A 271 -8.94 -14.38 2.62
C GLN A 271 -9.24 -13.60 3.92
N ARG A 272 -8.48 -12.53 4.21
CA ARG A 272 -8.68 -11.70 5.40
C ARG A 272 -9.66 -10.58 5.07
N VAL A 273 -10.86 -10.67 5.65
CA VAL A 273 -11.90 -9.64 5.52
C VAL A 273 -12.24 -9.12 6.91
N GLY A 274 -11.83 -7.90 7.20
CA GLY A 274 -12.25 -7.20 8.41
C GLY A 274 -13.67 -6.65 8.29
N ARG A 275 -14.17 -6.11 9.41
CA ARG A 275 -15.56 -5.63 9.50
C ARG A 275 -15.86 -4.49 8.52
N ARG A 276 -14.88 -3.62 8.22
CA ARG A 276 -15.08 -2.49 7.31
C ARG A 276 -15.21 -3.01 5.87
N LEU A 277 -14.31 -3.91 5.47
CA LEU A 277 -14.35 -4.49 4.13
C LEU A 277 -15.60 -5.36 3.91
N ALA A 278 -16.01 -6.14 4.91
CA ALA A 278 -17.24 -6.92 4.86
C ALA A 278 -18.47 -6.03 4.65
N ALA A 279 -18.60 -4.94 5.41
CA ALA A 279 -19.68 -3.98 5.26
C ALA A 279 -19.67 -3.28 3.89
N HIS A 280 -18.48 -2.98 3.36
CA HIS A 280 -18.34 -2.39 2.03
C HIS A 280 -18.81 -3.35 0.92
N GLY A 281 -18.47 -4.64 1.03
CA GLY A 281 -18.90 -5.66 0.07
C GLY A 281 -20.40 -5.93 0.08
N THR A 282 -21.07 -5.78 1.23
CA THR A 282 -22.52 -6.03 1.37
C THR A 282 -23.39 -4.79 1.15
N SER A 283 -22.83 -3.59 1.24
CA SER A 283 -23.55 -2.34 0.97
C SER A 283 -23.92 -2.24 -0.51
N THR A 284 -25.19 -2.44 -0.87
CA THR A 284 -25.66 -2.15 -2.24
C THR A 284 -25.55 -0.66 -2.53
N ALA A 285 -24.81 -0.28 -3.57
CA ALA A 285 -25.00 1.04 -4.17
C ALA A 285 -26.48 1.17 -4.59
N PRO A 286 -27.11 2.36 -4.53
CA PRO A 286 -28.45 2.53 -5.05
C PRO A 286 -28.45 2.06 -6.51
N ARG A 287 -29.34 1.11 -6.84
CA ARG A 287 -29.62 0.78 -8.24
C ARG A 287 -30.11 2.07 -8.88
N GLU A 288 -29.38 2.60 -9.86
CA GLU A 288 -29.96 3.56 -10.79
C GLU A 288 -31.22 2.91 -11.34
N THR A 289 -32.36 3.49 -10.98
CA THR A 289 -33.64 3.11 -11.53
C THR A 289 -33.62 3.61 -12.95
N VAL A 290 -33.24 2.73 -13.88
CA VAL A 290 -33.61 2.92 -15.28
C VAL A 290 -35.13 2.79 -15.31
N ALA A 291 -35.80 3.94 -15.31
CA ALA A 291 -37.22 4.06 -15.54
C ALA A 291 -37.56 3.54 -16.96
N PRO A 292 -38.78 2.99 -17.15
CA PRO A 292 -39.10 2.04 -18.22
C PRO A 292 -38.99 2.59 -19.65
#